data_AF-A0A174S713-F1
#
_entry.id   AF-A0A174S713-F1
#
_cell.length_a   1.000
_cell.length_b   1.000
_cell.length_c   1.000
_cell.angle_alpha   90.00
_cell.angle_beta   90.00
_cell.angle_gamma   90.00
#
_symmetry.space_group_name_H-M   'P 1'
#
loop_
_entity.id
_entity.type
_entity.pdbx_description
1 polymer ?
#
loop_
_entity_poly.entity_id
_entity_poly.type
_entity_poly.pdbx_seq_one_letter_code
_entity_poly.pdbx_strand_id
1 'polypeptide(L)'
;MGILDFLFAKNKAVEKLGKNTIYQKYYADYPEKPYISNERNIQEWLKRAEMFPSQSLVSRNMMIRYNDGLLPGHIYMLYWLKKYSTKRIPTYFEYKYGISFEKEKAFLTKRGYLINDKPTSKGETALSNHKDVIETQNPEPNIHLPKTPTPSEDLAYNNLSGKSYEAKGNIDSAIALYEYNIQQKDQGSFPYERLAIIYRKQKKYSEEIRVLTCAINVFTDQVPDSRPDKLKKLTHFKERLEKANALYLKQSISK
;
A
#
# COMPACT_ATOMS: atom_id res chain seq x y z
N MET A 1 -26.59 18.58 -49.02
CA MET A 1 -26.61 18.63 -47.54
C MET A 1 -25.66 17.58 -47.04
N GLY A 2 -24.53 18.00 -46.49
CA GLY A 2 -23.40 17.12 -46.16
C GLY A 2 -23.52 16.53 -44.76
N ILE A 3 -22.69 15.52 -44.47
CA ILE A 3 -22.55 14.87 -43.16
C ILE A 3 -22.24 15.91 -42.05
N LEU A 4 -21.63 17.04 -42.42
CA LEU A 4 -21.42 18.19 -41.54
C LEU A 4 -22.73 18.87 -41.09
N ASP A 5 -23.73 19.00 -41.96
CA ASP A 5 -25.05 19.55 -41.58
C ASP A 5 -25.79 18.60 -40.61
N PHE A 6 -25.58 17.29 -40.74
CA PHE A 6 -26.10 16.29 -39.79
C PHE A 6 -25.40 16.37 -38.42
N LEU A 7 -24.10 16.70 -38.41
CA LEU A 7 -23.33 16.90 -37.18
C LEU A 7 -23.68 18.21 -36.47
N PHE A 8 -24.04 19.27 -37.21
CA PHE A 8 -24.44 20.56 -36.63
C PHE A 8 -25.93 20.64 -36.27
N ALA A 9 -26.82 19.85 -36.91
CA ALA A 9 -28.24 19.77 -36.53
C ALA A 9 -28.47 19.04 -35.20
N LYS A 10 -27.48 18.30 -34.68
CA LYS A 10 -27.51 17.71 -33.33
C LYS A 10 -27.08 18.66 -32.21
N ASN A 11 -26.85 19.95 -32.50
CA ASN A 11 -26.69 21.00 -31.48
C ASN A 11 -28.03 21.55 -30.95
N LYS A 12 -29.01 20.67 -30.72
CA LYS A 12 -30.26 21.00 -30.01
C LYS A 12 -30.71 19.91 -29.04
N ALA A 13 -29.77 19.37 -28.29
CA ALA A 13 -29.98 18.88 -26.94
C ALA A 13 -28.61 18.80 -26.29
N VAL A 14 -28.24 19.81 -25.50
CA VAL A 14 -27.21 19.60 -24.47
C VAL A 14 -27.89 18.68 -23.45
N GLU A 15 -27.93 17.38 -23.74
CA GLU A 15 -28.31 16.38 -22.77
C GLU A 15 -27.40 16.60 -21.57
N LYS A 16 -28.01 16.94 -20.43
CA LYS A 16 -27.31 17.13 -19.18
C LYS A 16 -26.68 15.78 -18.83
N LEU A 17 -25.45 15.54 -19.28
CA LEU A 17 -24.70 14.30 -19.06
C LEU A 17 -24.75 14.00 -17.57
N GLY A 18 -25.57 13.01 -17.24
CA GLY A 18 -25.94 12.69 -15.87
C GLY A 18 -25.29 11.38 -15.45
N LYS A 19 -25.49 11.01 -14.19
CA LYS A 19 -25.04 9.72 -13.67
C LYS A 19 -25.57 8.53 -14.48
N ASN A 20 -26.77 8.68 -15.05
CA ASN A 20 -27.38 7.67 -15.92
C ASN A 20 -26.52 7.37 -17.16
N THR A 21 -25.89 8.39 -17.74
CA THR A 21 -24.99 8.22 -18.88
C THR A 21 -23.75 7.40 -18.48
N ILE A 22 -23.20 7.63 -17.28
CA ILE A 22 -22.10 6.82 -16.75
C ILE A 22 -22.53 5.35 -16.59
N TYR A 23 -23.69 5.11 -15.97
CA TYR A 23 -24.18 3.74 -15.75
C TYR A 23 -24.42 3.00 -17.06
N GLN A 24 -25.02 3.65 -18.05
CA GLN A 24 -25.29 3.05 -19.36
C GLN A 24 -23.99 2.76 -20.12
N LYS A 25 -23.00 3.66 -20.05
CA LYS A 25 -21.76 3.53 -20.83
C LYS A 25 -20.76 2.55 -20.22
N TYR A 26 -20.63 2.50 -18.89
CA TYR A 26 -19.52 1.80 -18.22
C TYR A 26 -19.93 0.70 -17.25
N TYR A 27 -21.18 0.68 -16.77
CA TYR A 27 -21.61 -0.20 -15.69
C TYR A 27 -22.94 -0.92 -15.98
N ALA A 28 -23.31 -1.03 -17.26
CA ALA A 28 -24.61 -1.59 -17.64
C ALA A 28 -24.71 -3.10 -17.34
N ASP A 29 -23.59 -3.81 -17.46
CA ASP A 29 -23.43 -5.25 -17.26
C ASP A 29 -22.96 -5.63 -15.84
N TYR A 30 -22.89 -4.65 -14.95
CA TYR A 30 -22.45 -4.87 -13.57
C TYR A 30 -23.60 -5.51 -12.78
N PRO A 31 -23.30 -6.52 -11.93
CA PRO A 31 -24.32 -7.13 -11.10
C PRO A 31 -24.86 -6.15 -10.04
N GLU A 32 -24.04 -5.17 -9.65
CA GLU A 32 -24.44 -4.03 -8.82
C GLU A 32 -23.79 -2.75 -9.32
N LYS A 33 -24.56 -1.66 -9.42
CA LYS A 33 -24.04 -0.39 -9.94
C LYS A 33 -23.22 0.33 -8.85
N PRO A 34 -21.99 0.79 -9.15
CA PRO A 34 -21.20 1.51 -8.16
C PRO A 34 -21.86 2.83 -7.79
N TYR A 35 -21.77 3.20 -6.52
CA TYR A 35 -22.19 4.51 -6.05
C TYR A 35 -21.35 5.62 -6.68
N ILE A 36 -22.05 6.65 -7.18
CA ILE A 36 -21.48 7.89 -7.70
C ILE A 36 -22.09 9.03 -6.90
N SER A 37 -21.27 9.87 -6.26
CA SER A 37 -21.76 11.02 -5.45
C SER A 37 -22.48 12.07 -6.31
N ASN A 38 -23.48 12.76 -5.73
CA ASN A 38 -24.17 13.89 -6.38
C ASN A 38 -23.23 15.07 -6.60
N GLU A 39 -22.20 15.20 -5.78
CA GLU A 39 -21.19 16.27 -5.83
C GLU A 39 -20.08 15.99 -6.85
N ARG A 40 -20.09 14.82 -7.50
CA ARG A 40 -19.04 14.43 -8.44
C ARG A 40 -19.09 15.31 -9.69
N ASN A 41 -17.94 15.85 -10.09
CA ASN A 41 -17.78 16.49 -11.39
C ASN A 41 -17.85 15.43 -12.51
N ILE A 42 -19.03 15.26 -13.08
CA ILE A 42 -19.32 14.24 -14.10
C ILE A 42 -18.51 14.45 -15.38
N GLN A 43 -18.31 15.70 -15.80
CA GLN A 43 -17.57 16.03 -17.02
C GLN A 43 -16.09 15.66 -16.89
N GLU A 44 -15.46 16.06 -15.79
CA GLU A 44 -14.06 15.72 -15.54
C GLU A 44 -13.86 14.21 -15.37
N TRP A 45 -14.78 13.56 -14.67
CA TRP A 45 -14.74 12.10 -14.49
C TRP A 45 -14.86 11.37 -15.82
N LEU A 46 -15.79 11.77 -16.71
CA LEU A 46 -15.94 11.16 -18.03
C LEU A 46 -14.69 11.31 -18.89
N LYS A 47 -14.08 12.51 -18.89
CA LYS A 47 -12.82 12.76 -19.59
C LYS A 47 -11.70 11.86 -19.09
N ARG A 48 -11.58 11.70 -17.77
CA ARG A 48 -10.58 10.80 -17.16
C ARG A 48 -10.88 9.33 -17.45
N ALA A 49 -12.14 8.91 -17.41
CA ALA A 49 -12.54 7.55 -17.73
C ALA A 49 -12.30 7.18 -19.20
N GLU A 50 -12.41 8.14 -20.11
CA GLU A 50 -12.08 7.94 -21.52
C GLU A 50 -10.57 7.84 -21.76
N MET A 51 -9.77 8.67 -21.07
CA MET A 51 -8.30 8.66 -21.20
C MET A 51 -7.62 7.49 -20.46
N PHE A 52 -8.13 7.12 -19.29
CA PHE A 52 -7.53 6.14 -18.38
C PHE A 52 -8.62 5.25 -17.73
N PRO A 53 -9.31 4.40 -18.52
CA PRO A 53 -10.45 3.63 -18.05
C PRO A 53 -10.10 2.70 -16.88
N SER A 54 -8.96 2.01 -16.94
CA SER A 54 -8.53 1.07 -15.88
C SER A 54 -8.24 1.75 -14.54
N GLN A 55 -7.94 3.04 -14.52
CA GLN A 55 -7.64 3.81 -13.31
C GLN A 55 -8.86 4.57 -12.77
N SER A 56 -9.82 4.87 -13.64
CA SER A 56 -10.94 5.78 -13.34
C SER A 56 -12.25 5.06 -13.07
N LEU A 57 -12.41 3.83 -13.58
CA LEU A 57 -13.61 3.02 -13.42
C LEU A 57 -13.50 2.12 -12.19
N VAL A 58 -14.61 1.98 -11.47
CA VAL A 58 -14.72 0.97 -10.41
C VAL A 58 -14.71 -0.39 -11.10
N SER A 59 -13.80 -1.27 -10.69
CA SER A 59 -13.69 -2.60 -11.28
C SER A 59 -14.92 -3.46 -10.97
N ARG A 60 -15.36 -4.27 -11.94
CA ARG A 60 -16.52 -5.16 -11.82
C ARG A 60 -16.45 -6.08 -10.61
N ASN A 61 -15.27 -6.62 -10.29
CA ASN A 61 -15.08 -7.49 -9.13
C ASN A 61 -15.37 -6.80 -7.79
N MET A 62 -15.25 -5.47 -7.69
CA MET A 62 -15.59 -4.72 -6.48
C MET A 62 -17.10 -4.62 -6.25
N MET A 63 -17.88 -4.87 -7.30
CA MET A 63 -19.34 -4.82 -7.29
C MET A 63 -20.00 -6.21 -7.33
N ILE A 64 -19.24 -7.27 -7.07
CA ILE A 64 -19.76 -8.64 -6.93
C ILE A 64 -19.85 -8.95 -5.43
N ARG A 65 -21.05 -9.35 -4.97
CA ARG A 65 -21.24 -9.78 -3.59
C ARG A 65 -20.69 -11.20 -3.39
N TYR A 66 -20.10 -11.44 -2.22
CA TYR A 66 -19.80 -12.77 -1.72
C TYR A 66 -21.07 -13.50 -1.29
N ASN A 67 -20.94 -14.80 -1.00
CA ASN A 67 -22.06 -15.64 -0.54
C ASN A 67 -22.70 -15.16 0.78
N ASP A 68 -21.98 -14.39 1.60
CA ASP A 68 -22.49 -13.76 2.83
C ASP A 68 -23.19 -12.41 2.59
N GLY A 69 -23.30 -12.01 1.32
CA GLY A 69 -23.96 -10.79 0.86
C GLY A 69 -23.11 -9.52 1.00
N LEU A 70 -21.82 -9.62 1.35
CA LEU A 70 -20.93 -8.47 1.46
C LEU A 70 -20.26 -8.16 0.12
N LEU A 71 -20.01 -6.87 -0.14
CA LEU A 71 -19.12 -6.42 -1.21
C LEU A 71 -17.68 -6.35 -0.68
N PRO A 72 -16.65 -6.44 -1.54
CA PRO A 72 -15.27 -6.14 -1.15
C PRO A 72 -15.12 -4.79 -0.41
N GLY A 73 -15.87 -3.78 -0.84
CA GLY A 73 -15.91 -2.48 -0.15
C GLY A 73 -16.36 -2.55 1.31
N HIS A 74 -17.27 -3.47 1.65
CA HIS A 74 -17.70 -3.69 3.04
C HIS A 74 -16.60 -4.29 3.90
N ILE A 75 -15.86 -5.27 3.36
CA ILE A 75 -14.74 -5.89 4.06
C ILE A 75 -13.68 -4.84 4.37
N TYR A 76 -13.33 -4.03 3.37
CA TYR A 76 -12.37 -2.95 3.58
C TYR A 76 -12.89 -1.87 4.54
N MET A 77 -14.20 -1.58 4.54
CA MET A 77 -14.81 -0.67 5.50
C MET A 77 -14.70 -1.18 6.94
N LEU A 78 -15.00 -2.46 7.18
CA LEU A 78 -14.84 -3.10 8.50
C LEU A 78 -13.38 -3.00 8.98
N TYR A 79 -12.41 -3.29 8.10
CA TYR A 79 -10.99 -3.17 8.41
C TYR A 79 -10.60 -1.72 8.73
N TRP A 80 -11.06 -0.77 7.92
CA TRP A 80 -10.75 0.64 8.10
C TRP A 80 -11.32 1.20 9.40
N LEU A 81 -12.57 0.89 9.72
CA LEU A 81 -13.22 1.31 10.97
C LEU A 81 -12.51 0.73 12.19
N LYS A 82 -12.07 -0.53 12.13
CA LYS A 82 -11.24 -1.16 13.16
C LYS A 82 -9.91 -0.44 13.38
N LYS A 83 -9.27 0.02 12.30
CA LYS A 83 -7.89 0.55 12.35
C LYS A 83 -7.80 2.07 12.49
N TYR A 84 -8.78 2.83 12.00
CA TYR A 84 -8.66 4.28 11.76
C TYR A 84 -9.90 5.10 12.15
N SER A 85 -10.56 4.75 13.26
CA SER A 85 -11.89 5.28 13.69
C SER A 85 -12.02 6.80 13.92
N THR A 86 -10.97 7.60 13.75
CA THR A 86 -10.98 9.06 13.98
C THR A 86 -10.63 9.91 12.74
N LYS A 87 -10.52 9.29 11.56
CA LYS A 87 -10.05 9.99 10.35
C LYS A 87 -11.19 10.44 9.45
N ARG A 88 -10.93 11.51 8.68
CA ARG A 88 -11.75 11.89 7.52
C ARG A 88 -11.97 10.67 6.61
N ILE A 89 -13.21 10.45 6.20
CA ILE A 89 -13.60 9.33 5.34
C ILE A 89 -12.82 9.42 4.02
N PRO A 90 -12.04 8.38 3.66
CA PRO A 90 -11.27 8.39 2.43
C PRO A 90 -12.13 8.27 1.17
N THR A 91 -11.72 8.95 0.11
CA THR A 91 -12.44 8.99 -1.16
C THR A 91 -12.42 7.64 -1.90
N TYR A 92 -11.47 6.75 -1.60
CA TYR A 92 -11.39 5.44 -2.26
C TYR A 92 -12.62 4.54 -2.01
N PHE A 93 -13.42 4.77 -0.97
CA PHE A 93 -14.69 4.05 -0.80
C PHE A 93 -15.62 4.27 -2.00
N GLU A 94 -15.62 5.49 -2.54
CA GLU A 94 -16.39 5.84 -3.73
C GLU A 94 -15.63 5.45 -5.01
N TYR A 95 -14.36 5.87 -5.14
CA TYR A 95 -13.63 5.73 -6.41
C TYR A 95 -13.13 4.32 -6.71
N LYS A 96 -12.82 3.53 -5.67
CA LYS A 96 -12.27 2.18 -5.83
C LYS A 96 -13.30 1.10 -5.57
N TYR A 97 -14.08 1.25 -4.50
CA TYR A 97 -15.05 0.25 -4.08
C TYR A 97 -16.47 0.52 -4.55
N GLY A 98 -16.73 1.71 -5.10
CA GLY A 98 -18.06 2.04 -5.60
C GLY A 98 -19.14 2.01 -4.53
N ILE A 99 -18.83 2.34 -3.27
CA ILE A 99 -19.81 2.33 -2.18
C ILE A 99 -19.96 3.71 -1.53
N SER A 100 -21.17 3.99 -1.04
CA SER A 100 -21.44 5.16 -0.21
C SER A 100 -21.11 4.81 1.24
N PHE A 101 -20.16 5.52 1.85
CA PHE A 101 -19.69 5.20 3.19
C PHE A 101 -20.82 5.16 4.22
N GLU A 102 -21.63 6.23 4.30
CA GLU A 102 -22.72 6.33 5.28
C GLU A 102 -23.81 5.28 5.05
N LYS A 103 -24.21 5.05 3.79
CA LYS A 103 -25.26 4.08 3.47
C LYS A 103 -24.82 2.66 3.80
N GLU A 104 -23.60 2.29 3.41
CA GLU A 104 -23.10 0.93 3.65
C GLU A 104 -22.71 0.69 5.11
N LYS A 105 -22.26 1.72 5.83
CA LYS A 105 -22.08 1.65 7.29
C LYS A 105 -23.40 1.35 7.98
N ALA A 106 -24.48 2.04 7.61
CA ALA A 106 -25.82 1.75 8.13
C ALA A 106 -26.29 0.32 7.78
N PHE A 107 -26.01 -0.15 6.56
CA PHE A 107 -26.26 -1.53 6.16
C PHE A 107 -25.52 -2.54 7.06
N LEU A 108 -24.23 -2.32 7.31
CA LEU A 108 -23.40 -3.19 8.15
C LEU A 108 -23.87 -3.22 9.60
N THR A 109 -24.24 -2.07 10.17
CA THR A 109 -24.84 -1.98 11.50
C THR A 109 -26.16 -2.75 11.57
N LYS A 110 -27.06 -2.54 10.61
CA LYS A 110 -28.36 -3.25 10.54
C LYS A 110 -28.19 -4.76 10.40
N ARG A 111 -27.15 -5.22 9.70
CA ARG A 111 -26.84 -6.64 9.51
C ARG A 111 -26.01 -7.26 10.64
N GLY A 112 -25.70 -6.48 11.68
CA GLY A 112 -25.00 -6.92 12.88
C GLY A 112 -23.49 -7.10 12.70
N TYR A 113 -22.89 -6.53 11.65
CA TYR A 113 -21.44 -6.55 11.45
C TYR A 113 -20.72 -5.43 12.22
N LEU A 114 -21.42 -4.35 12.57
CA LEU A 114 -20.90 -3.22 13.31
C LEU A 114 -21.75 -2.90 14.55
N ILE A 115 -21.10 -2.46 15.62
CA ILE A 115 -21.70 -1.80 16.77
C ILE A 115 -20.78 -0.67 17.23
N ASN A 116 -21.31 0.54 17.42
CA ASN A 116 -20.53 1.73 17.80
C ASN A 116 -19.25 1.90 16.95
N ASP A 117 -19.39 1.78 15.63
CA ASP A 117 -18.32 1.91 14.64
C ASP A 117 -17.17 0.89 14.77
N LYS A 118 -17.41 -0.20 15.49
CA LYS A 118 -16.45 -1.30 15.67
C LYS A 118 -17.02 -2.62 15.15
N PRO A 119 -16.20 -3.48 14.53
CA PRO A 119 -16.64 -4.82 14.15
C PRO A 119 -17.16 -5.62 15.35
N THR A 120 -18.29 -6.29 15.16
CA THR A 120 -18.77 -7.33 16.08
C THR A 120 -18.01 -8.63 15.82
N SER A 121 -18.29 -9.70 16.58
CA SER A 121 -17.76 -11.04 16.27
C SER A 121 -18.09 -11.48 14.83
N LYS A 122 -19.29 -11.15 14.34
CA LYS A 122 -19.69 -11.41 12.95
C LYS A 122 -18.87 -10.58 11.95
N GLY A 123 -18.60 -9.33 12.28
CA GLY A 123 -17.69 -8.46 11.52
C GLY A 123 -16.26 -9.02 11.46
N GLU A 124 -15.73 -9.51 12.57
CA GLU A 124 -14.41 -10.14 12.64
C GLU A 124 -14.35 -11.45 11.83
N THR A 125 -15.41 -12.27 11.86
CA THR A 125 -15.51 -13.45 10.99
C THR A 125 -15.50 -13.08 9.51
N ALA A 126 -16.24 -12.05 9.11
CA ALA A 126 -16.23 -11.56 7.72
C ALA A 126 -14.84 -11.08 7.29
N LEU A 127 -14.13 -10.36 8.17
CA LEU A 127 -12.74 -9.93 7.93
C LEU A 127 -11.80 -11.12 7.74
N SER A 128 -11.96 -12.18 8.54
CA SER A 128 -11.15 -13.40 8.43
C SER A 128 -11.43 -14.17 7.13
N ASN A 129 -12.70 -14.27 6.74
CA ASN A 129 -13.12 -15.04 5.56
C ASN A 129 -12.67 -14.37 4.24
N HIS A 130 -12.59 -13.04 4.22
CA HIS A 130 -12.29 -12.24 3.02
C HIS A 130 -11.01 -11.42 3.18
N LYS A 131 -10.00 -12.00 3.85
CA LYS A 131 -8.73 -11.33 4.14
C LYS A 131 -7.98 -10.86 2.88
N ASP A 132 -8.23 -11.52 1.74
CA ASP A 132 -7.65 -11.22 0.44
C ASP A 132 -7.96 -9.78 -0.03
N VAL A 133 -9.14 -9.26 0.31
CA VAL A 133 -9.53 -7.87 0.03
C VAL A 133 -8.63 -6.88 0.75
N ILE A 134 -8.15 -7.22 1.94
CA ILE A 134 -7.29 -6.37 2.76
C ILE A 134 -5.85 -6.48 2.27
N GLU A 135 -5.41 -7.70 1.96
CA GLU A 135 -4.06 -8.05 1.48
C GLU A 135 -3.74 -7.41 0.11
N THR A 136 -4.72 -7.30 -0.78
CA THR A 136 -4.56 -6.67 -2.11
C THR A 136 -4.42 -5.15 -2.08
N GLN A 137 -4.70 -4.51 -0.94
CA GLN A 137 -4.91 -3.05 -0.82
C GLN A 137 -3.92 -2.38 0.11
N ASN A 138 -3.55 -3.11 1.14
CA ASN A 138 -2.45 -2.80 2.01
C ASN A 138 -1.49 -3.97 1.81
N PRO A 139 -0.55 -3.91 0.85
CA PRO A 139 0.40 -4.98 0.63
C PRO A 139 1.35 -5.00 1.83
N GLU A 140 0.87 -5.52 2.95
CA GLU A 140 1.65 -6.45 3.73
C GLU A 140 1.84 -7.62 2.79
N PRO A 141 3.06 -7.93 2.33
CA PRO A 141 3.26 -9.10 1.51
C PRO A 141 2.87 -10.31 2.34
N ASN A 142 1.66 -10.81 2.11
CA ASN A 142 1.29 -12.16 2.47
C ASN A 142 1.79 -13.09 1.36
N ILE A 143 3.07 -12.93 1.01
CA ILE A 143 3.90 -14.08 0.72
C ILE A 143 3.70 -14.97 1.95
N HIS A 144 3.32 -16.23 1.73
CA HIS A 144 3.38 -17.23 2.79
C HIS A 144 4.86 -17.41 3.10
N LEU A 145 5.36 -16.51 3.94
CA LEU A 145 6.76 -16.37 4.23
C LEU A 145 7.13 -17.57 5.10
N PRO A 146 8.08 -18.40 4.66
CA PRO A 146 8.53 -19.51 5.49
C PRO A 146 9.02 -18.98 6.84
N LYS A 147 8.91 -19.78 7.90
CA LYS A 147 9.43 -19.36 9.22
C LYS A 147 10.89 -18.90 9.13
N THR A 148 11.66 -19.57 8.28
CA THR A 148 13.04 -19.25 7.92
C THR A 148 13.11 -18.83 6.45
N PRO A 149 13.44 -17.57 6.12
CA PRO A 149 13.62 -17.16 4.74
C PRO A 149 14.82 -17.87 4.12
N THR A 150 14.68 -18.26 2.86
CA THR A 150 15.83 -18.55 1.99
C THR A 150 16.13 -17.28 1.21
N PRO A 151 17.31 -16.66 1.36
CA PRO A 151 17.67 -15.50 0.55
C PRO A 151 17.69 -15.84 -0.94
N SER A 152 17.20 -14.92 -1.76
CA SER A 152 17.22 -14.98 -3.23
C SER A 152 18.45 -14.25 -3.77
N GLU A 153 18.92 -14.62 -4.97
CA GLU A 153 19.90 -13.81 -5.71
C GLU A 153 19.31 -12.45 -6.13
N ASP A 154 17.98 -12.35 -6.25
CA ASP A 154 17.29 -11.07 -6.41
C ASP A 154 17.30 -10.28 -5.09
N LEU A 155 18.26 -9.37 -4.97
CA LEU A 155 18.45 -8.53 -3.78
C LEU A 155 17.26 -7.60 -3.53
N ALA A 156 16.55 -7.17 -4.58
CA ALA A 156 15.36 -6.34 -4.43
C ALA A 156 14.20 -7.15 -3.82
N TYR A 157 14.04 -8.41 -4.24
CA TYR A 157 13.09 -9.34 -3.62
C TYR A 157 13.40 -9.56 -2.13
N ASN A 158 14.67 -9.73 -1.76
CA ASN A 158 15.08 -9.85 -0.35
C ASN A 158 14.72 -8.59 0.45
N ASN A 159 14.92 -7.40 -0.12
CA ASN A 159 14.57 -6.14 0.52
C ASN A 159 13.05 -6.03 0.77
N LEU A 160 12.23 -6.40 -0.22
CA LEU A 160 10.77 -6.42 -0.09
C LEU A 160 10.30 -7.46 0.94
N SER A 161 10.87 -8.65 0.90
CA SER A 161 10.56 -9.73 1.85
C SER A 161 10.98 -9.36 3.28
N GLY A 162 12.16 -8.75 3.46
CA GLY A 162 12.64 -8.26 4.75
C GLY A 162 11.69 -7.23 5.36
N LYS A 163 11.20 -6.26 4.57
CA LYS A 163 10.18 -5.29 5.03
C LYS A 163 8.92 -5.97 5.53
N SER A 164 8.52 -7.05 4.87
CA SER A 164 7.33 -7.83 5.20
C SER A 164 7.51 -8.57 6.53
N TYR A 165 8.68 -9.17 6.75
CA TYR A 165 8.99 -9.80 8.02
C TYR A 165 9.06 -8.78 9.17
N GLU A 166 9.63 -7.60 8.94
CA GLU A 166 9.64 -6.52 9.94
C GLU A 166 8.22 -6.08 10.32
N ALA A 167 7.33 -5.92 9.34
CA ALA A 167 5.94 -5.53 9.58
C ALA A 167 5.15 -6.61 10.34
N LYS A 168 5.49 -7.89 10.14
CA LYS A 168 4.98 -9.04 10.91
C LYS A 168 5.67 -9.23 12.27
N GLY A 169 6.62 -8.37 12.64
CA GLY A 169 7.38 -8.47 13.90
C GLY A 169 8.44 -9.57 13.94
N ASN A 170 8.67 -10.28 12.83
CA ASN A 170 9.71 -11.30 12.73
C ASN A 170 11.05 -10.65 12.32
N ILE A 171 11.71 -10.02 13.29
CA ILE A 171 12.92 -9.23 13.03
C ILE A 171 14.10 -10.10 12.60
N ASP A 172 14.26 -11.31 13.14
CA ASP A 172 15.39 -12.18 12.81
C ASP A 172 15.37 -12.63 11.35
N SER A 173 14.19 -12.97 10.82
CA SER A 173 14.03 -13.28 9.40
C SER A 173 14.34 -12.08 8.49
N ALA A 174 13.98 -10.87 8.91
CA ALA A 174 14.35 -9.66 8.16
C ALA A 174 15.87 -9.43 8.16
N ILE A 175 16.51 -9.60 9.32
CA ILE A 175 17.98 -9.49 9.46
C ILE A 175 18.67 -10.46 8.49
N ALA A 176 18.25 -11.73 8.45
CA ALA A 176 18.87 -12.73 7.59
C ALA A 176 18.87 -12.33 6.10
N LEU A 177 17.75 -11.76 5.61
CA LEU A 177 17.64 -11.30 4.23
C LEU A 177 18.51 -10.06 3.95
N TYR A 178 18.54 -9.10 4.87
CA TYR A 178 19.37 -7.91 4.68
C TYR A 178 20.86 -8.22 4.81
N GLU A 179 21.25 -9.13 5.71
CA GLU A 179 22.65 -9.57 5.87
C GLU A 179 23.14 -10.28 4.61
N TYR A 180 22.30 -11.09 3.98
CA TYR A 180 22.62 -11.67 2.68
C TYR A 180 22.91 -10.58 1.64
N ASN A 181 22.08 -9.54 1.55
CA ASN A 181 22.29 -8.46 0.59
C ASN A 181 23.61 -7.72 0.81
N ILE A 182 23.99 -7.42 2.07
CA ILE A 182 25.29 -6.76 2.33
C ILE A 182 26.47 -7.70 2.05
N GLN A 183 26.30 -9.01 2.25
CA GLN A 183 27.31 -10.01 1.86
C GLN A 183 27.51 -10.04 0.34
N GLN A 184 26.44 -9.86 -0.43
CA GLN A 184 26.50 -9.69 -1.89
C GLN A 184 26.97 -8.28 -2.32
N LYS A 185 27.36 -7.42 -1.37
CA LYS A 185 27.80 -6.05 -1.60
C LYS A 185 26.78 -5.22 -2.39
N ASP A 186 25.48 -5.37 -2.06
CA ASP A 186 24.39 -4.62 -2.67
C ASP A 186 24.76 -3.13 -2.79
N GLN A 187 24.66 -2.58 -3.99
CA GLN A 187 24.93 -1.16 -4.23
C GLN A 187 23.77 -0.26 -3.76
N GLY A 188 22.60 -0.84 -3.42
CA GLY A 188 21.50 -0.15 -2.78
C GLY A 188 21.78 0.19 -1.32
N SER A 189 21.38 1.37 -0.86
CA SER A 189 21.56 1.78 0.55
C SER A 189 20.60 1.10 1.52
N PHE A 190 19.50 0.53 1.02
CA PHE A 190 18.38 0.04 1.82
C PHE A 190 18.77 -1.00 2.89
N PRO A 191 19.43 -2.14 2.56
CA PRO A 191 19.74 -3.16 3.57
C PRO A 191 20.66 -2.64 4.68
N TYR A 192 21.65 -1.80 4.33
CA TYR A 192 22.54 -1.19 5.32
C TYR A 192 21.79 -0.25 6.28
N GLU A 193 20.90 0.60 5.75
CA GLU A 193 20.10 1.52 6.56
C GLU A 193 19.17 0.75 7.52
N ARG A 194 18.52 -0.31 7.03
CA ARG A 194 17.62 -1.14 7.85
C ARG A 194 18.37 -1.88 8.95
N LEU A 195 19.45 -2.57 8.62
CA LEU A 195 20.27 -3.28 9.60
C LEU A 195 20.82 -2.33 10.68
N ALA A 196 21.33 -1.16 10.28
CA ALA A 196 21.81 -0.17 11.24
C ALA A 196 20.69 0.26 12.22
N ILE A 197 19.45 0.46 11.75
CA ILE A 197 18.29 0.77 12.62
C ILE A 197 17.95 -0.40 13.54
N ILE A 198 17.93 -1.63 13.00
CA ILE A 198 17.57 -2.83 13.77
C ILE A 198 18.60 -3.07 14.89
N TYR A 199 19.90 -3.11 14.55
CA TYR A 199 20.96 -3.33 15.53
C TYR A 199 21.04 -2.22 16.57
N ARG A 200 20.77 -0.97 16.18
CA ARG A 200 20.64 0.15 17.10
C ARG A 200 19.58 -0.09 18.17
N LYS A 201 18.38 -0.50 17.75
CA LYS A 201 17.26 -0.79 18.66
C LYS A 201 17.56 -1.97 19.59
N GLN A 202 18.29 -2.96 19.08
CA GLN A 202 18.75 -4.11 19.86
C GLN A 202 19.97 -3.77 20.76
N LYS A 203 20.49 -2.54 20.74
CA LYS A 203 21.72 -2.12 21.43
C LYS A 203 22.95 -2.96 21.07
N LYS A 204 22.96 -3.57 19.87
CA LYS A 204 24.09 -4.32 19.29
C LYS A 204 24.98 -3.36 18.50
N TYR A 205 25.66 -2.45 19.21
CA TYR A 205 26.40 -1.36 18.56
C TYR A 205 27.59 -1.85 17.71
N SER A 206 28.22 -2.96 18.07
CA SER A 206 29.27 -3.58 17.25
C SER A 206 28.77 -3.99 15.86
N GLU A 207 27.57 -4.56 15.79
CA GLU A 207 26.95 -4.95 14.51
C GLU A 207 26.51 -3.73 13.70
N GLU A 208 25.97 -2.69 14.34
CA GLU A 208 25.67 -1.42 13.66
C GLU A 208 26.95 -0.82 13.05
N ILE A 209 28.06 -0.80 13.80
CA ILE A 209 29.37 -0.34 13.31
C ILE A 209 29.82 -1.16 12.10
N ARG A 210 29.80 -2.49 12.19
CA ARG A 210 30.19 -3.39 11.08
C ARG A 210 29.40 -3.10 9.80
N VAL A 211 28.08 -2.98 9.91
CA VAL A 211 27.20 -2.69 8.77
C VAL A 211 27.50 -1.34 8.15
N LEU A 212 27.72 -0.30 8.97
CA LEU A 212 28.02 1.05 8.48
C LEU A 212 29.39 1.12 7.80
N THR A 213 30.39 0.44 8.35
CA THR A 213 31.70 0.29 7.70
C THR A 213 31.57 -0.42 6.36
N CYS A 214 30.80 -1.51 6.29
CA CYS A 214 30.51 -2.20 5.03
C CYS A 214 29.85 -1.28 4.00
N ALA A 215 28.84 -0.51 4.42
CA ALA A 215 28.16 0.47 3.56
C ALA A 215 29.13 1.52 2.99
N ILE A 216 30.01 2.06 3.84
CA ILE A 216 31.01 3.06 3.42
C ILE A 216 31.96 2.47 2.39
N ASN A 217 32.46 1.24 2.59
CA ASN A 217 33.35 0.58 1.64
C ASN A 217 32.65 0.35 0.28
N VAL A 218 31.43 -0.19 0.29
CA VAL A 218 30.67 -0.43 -0.96
C VAL A 218 30.40 0.88 -1.70
N PHE A 219 29.96 1.92 -0.99
CA PHE A 219 29.69 3.21 -1.62
C PHE A 219 30.95 3.94 -2.07
N THR A 220 32.10 3.66 -1.47
CA THR A 220 33.38 4.26 -1.89
C THR A 220 33.92 3.56 -3.12
N ASP A 221 33.97 2.22 -3.08
CA ASP A 221 34.76 1.41 -4.02
C ASP A 221 33.95 0.87 -5.21
N GLN A 222 32.64 0.66 -5.05
CA GLN A 222 31.83 -0.08 -6.03
C GLN A 222 30.69 0.74 -6.63
N VAL A 223 30.12 1.68 -5.88
CA VAL A 223 29.07 2.56 -6.40
C VAL A 223 29.71 3.63 -7.30
N PRO A 224 29.25 3.81 -8.55
CA PRO A 224 29.87 4.77 -9.48
C PRO A 224 29.62 6.22 -9.05
N ASP A 225 30.58 7.09 -9.36
CA ASP A 225 30.50 8.54 -9.05
C ASP A 225 29.36 9.25 -9.77
N SER A 226 28.91 8.70 -10.89
CA SER A 226 27.73 9.19 -11.64
C SER A 226 26.42 9.03 -10.87
N ARG A 227 26.38 8.21 -9.80
CA ARG A 227 25.18 8.02 -9.00
C ARG A 227 24.85 9.29 -8.21
N PRO A 228 23.71 9.96 -8.47
CA PRO A 228 23.44 11.29 -7.93
C PRO A 228 23.41 11.36 -6.39
N ASP A 229 23.03 10.28 -5.71
CA ASP A 229 22.90 10.23 -4.26
C ASP A 229 24.14 9.65 -3.53
N LYS A 230 25.21 9.25 -4.24
CA LYS A 230 26.40 8.60 -3.63
C LYS A 230 27.00 9.42 -2.50
N LEU A 231 27.33 10.70 -2.76
CA LEU A 231 27.98 11.57 -1.77
C LEU A 231 27.09 11.77 -0.53
N LYS A 232 25.79 12.02 -0.75
CA LYS A 232 24.82 12.18 0.33
C LYS A 232 24.73 10.92 1.21
N LYS A 233 24.74 9.73 0.60
CA LYS A 233 24.71 8.45 1.33
C LYS A 233 26.01 8.19 2.09
N LEU A 234 27.17 8.47 1.49
CA LEU A 234 28.46 8.36 2.16
C LEU A 234 28.54 9.25 3.41
N THR A 235 28.16 10.52 3.29
CA THR A 235 28.11 11.45 4.43
C THR A 235 27.19 10.91 5.52
N HIS A 236 25.98 10.47 5.14
CA HIS A 236 25.02 9.90 6.09
C HIS A 236 25.58 8.68 6.86
N PHE A 237 26.24 7.75 6.17
CA PHE A 237 26.81 6.57 6.81
C PHE A 237 27.97 6.91 7.74
N LYS A 238 28.85 7.85 7.35
CA LYS A 238 29.98 8.31 8.19
C LYS A 238 29.50 8.98 9.48
N GLU A 239 28.56 9.92 9.40
CA GLU A 239 27.98 10.58 10.57
C GLU A 239 27.30 9.58 11.52
N ARG A 240 26.63 8.57 10.94
CA ARG A 240 25.98 7.52 11.73
C ARG A 240 27.00 6.59 12.39
N LEU A 241 28.10 6.28 11.71
CA LEU A 241 29.18 5.45 12.22
C LEU A 241 29.83 6.10 13.44
N GLU A 242 30.12 7.41 13.39
CA GLU A 242 30.62 8.17 14.55
C GLU A 242 29.68 8.06 15.75
N LYS A 243 28.37 8.23 15.53
CA LYS A 243 27.37 8.09 16.59
C LYS A 243 27.32 6.66 17.16
N ALA A 244 27.44 5.64 16.31
CA ALA A 244 27.44 4.24 16.74
C ALA A 244 28.69 3.92 17.58
N ASN A 245 29.86 4.39 17.16
CA ASN A 245 31.12 4.28 17.91
C ASN A 245 31.03 4.92 19.30
N ALA A 246 30.48 6.13 19.39
CA ALA A 246 30.31 6.82 20.67
C ALA A 246 29.44 6.02 21.66
N LEU A 247 28.46 5.25 21.18
CA LEU A 247 27.59 4.45 22.06
C LEU A 247 28.20 3.11 22.41
N TYR A 248 28.94 2.51 21.47
CA TYR A 248 29.72 1.33 21.76
C TYR A 248 30.69 1.61 22.91
N LEU A 249 31.42 2.74 22.86
CA LEU A 249 32.31 3.16 23.95
C LEU A 249 31.57 3.41 25.27
N LYS A 250 30.42 4.09 25.24
CA LYS A 250 29.61 4.28 26.45
C LYS A 250 29.12 2.96 27.03
N GLN A 251 28.73 2.01 26.17
CA GLN A 251 28.28 0.68 26.58
C GLN A 251 29.43 -0.16 27.16
N SER A 252 30.64 -0.05 26.61
CA SER A 252 31.80 -0.79 27.10
C SER A 252 32.32 -0.27 28.45
N ILE A 253 32.15 1.02 28.72
CA ILE A 253 32.51 1.64 30.02
C ILE A 253 31.46 1.35 31.10
N SER A 254 30.21 1.07 30.72
CA SER A 254 29.11 0.82 31.67
C SER A 254 28.97 -0.66 32.09
N LYS A 255 29.86 -1.54 31.64
CA LYS A 255 29.92 -2.96 31.99
C LYS A 255 31.10 -3.20 32.92
#